data_AF-A0A1W2BDQ4-F1
#
_entry.id   AF-A0A1W2BDQ4-F1
#
_cell.length_a   1.000
_cell.length_b   1.000
_cell.length_c   1.000
_cell.angle_alpha   90.00
_cell.angle_beta   90.00
_cell.angle_gamma   90.00
#
_symmetry.space_group_name_H-M   'P 1'
#
loop_
_entity.id
_entity.type
_entity.pdbx_description
1 polymer ?
#
loop_
_entity_poly.entity_id
_entity_poly.type
_entity_poly.pdbx_seq_one_letter_code
_entity_poly.pdbx_strand_id
1 'polypeptide(L)'
;MTTTYYSSYPELTYNGILGYVFNSPVTGAVPLYQYFRQESGNRFYTVVHDTPWGYTGGDIVCYVYPNQSVKTLPVYQHYKGGATGGYHFYTNYPGVHENYEFQDVQFYLLQNKQPTTNPLPDDDYAEVYCYWNPNINDHYYTTVKKDYWGYTYEFVLGYVSRTQRPGMVPLYSYYKSADNHFYTVQKQDYWSYLYEGIVGYVYTTAESGTVGVYSYYNDYSVDHYYKTSNTTIPGYANEGIKFYMMQYNY
;
A
#
# COMPACT_ATOMS: atom_id res chain seq x y z
N MET A 1 15.73 2.91 8.83
CA MET A 1 15.41 3.07 7.39
C MET A 1 16.31 4.15 6.83
N THR A 2 17.20 3.81 5.91
CA THR A 2 17.94 4.80 5.14
C THR A 2 17.11 5.13 3.91
N THR A 3 16.51 6.33 3.91
CA THR A 3 16.10 6.98 2.68
C THR A 3 17.35 7.04 1.80
N THR A 4 17.45 6.17 0.81
CA THR A 4 18.57 6.24 -0.13
C THR A 4 18.33 7.48 -0.97
N TYR A 5 19.01 8.56 -0.59
CA TYR A 5 19.04 9.81 -1.35
C TYR A 5 19.46 9.50 -2.79
N TYR A 6 18.66 9.92 -3.76
CA TYR A 6 18.99 9.92 -5.19
C TYR A 6 20.07 10.98 -5.51
N SER A 7 21.22 10.95 -4.84
CA SER A 7 22.23 12.01 -4.95
C SER A 7 23.58 11.57 -5.53
N SER A 8 23.65 10.49 -6.32
CA SER A 8 24.95 10.00 -6.83
C SER A 8 25.03 9.72 -8.33
N TYR A 9 24.02 10.06 -9.13
CA TYR A 9 24.07 9.91 -10.60
C TYR A 9 23.67 11.21 -11.31
N PRO A 10 24.61 12.17 -11.50
CA PRO A 10 24.35 13.49 -12.08
C PRO A 10 23.82 13.45 -13.54
N GLU A 11 23.87 12.30 -14.21
CA GLU A 11 23.37 12.10 -15.58
C GLU A 11 21.95 11.52 -15.66
N LEU A 12 21.31 11.22 -14.51
CA LEU A 12 19.98 10.62 -14.48
C LEU A 12 18.92 11.62 -14.00
N THR A 13 17.81 11.72 -14.74
CA THR A 13 16.61 12.45 -14.31
C THR A 13 15.67 11.51 -13.55
N TYR A 14 15.31 11.89 -12.32
CA TYR A 14 14.30 11.17 -11.56
C TYR A 14 12.92 11.35 -12.20
N ASN A 15 12.28 10.24 -12.59
CA ASN A 15 10.97 10.24 -13.26
C ASN A 15 9.83 9.65 -12.40
N GLY A 16 10.10 9.34 -11.12
CA GLY A 16 9.10 8.79 -10.19
C GLY A 16 9.47 7.43 -9.61
N ILE A 17 8.55 6.86 -8.82
CA ILE A 17 8.67 5.55 -8.21
C ILE A 17 8.03 4.51 -9.14
N LEU A 18 8.81 3.52 -9.59
CA LEU A 18 8.31 2.40 -10.39
C LEU A 18 7.52 1.37 -9.54
N GLY A 19 7.98 1.15 -8.31
CA GLY A 19 7.40 0.23 -7.34
C GLY A 19 8.30 0.08 -6.11
N TYR A 20 7.91 -0.80 -5.19
CA TYR A 20 8.66 -1.02 -3.95
C TYR A 20 9.22 -2.44 -3.87
N VAL A 21 10.35 -2.57 -3.19
CA VAL A 21 11.16 -3.79 -3.10
C VAL A 21 11.50 -4.09 -1.65
N PHE A 22 11.94 -5.31 -1.39
CA PHE A 22 12.49 -5.68 -0.09
C PHE A 22 14.00 -5.48 -0.05
N ASN A 23 14.51 -4.99 1.07
CA ASN A 23 15.95 -4.87 1.32
C ASN A 23 16.57 -6.12 1.96
N SER A 24 15.75 -7.12 2.28
CA SER A 24 16.13 -8.37 2.92
C SER A 24 15.23 -9.51 2.44
N PRO A 25 15.67 -10.78 2.50
CA PRO A 25 14.85 -11.91 2.07
C PRO A 25 13.54 -11.99 2.85
N VAL A 26 12.44 -12.25 2.15
CA VAL A 26 11.14 -12.58 2.75
C VAL A 26 10.54 -13.80 2.05
N THR A 27 9.61 -14.49 2.71
CA THR A 27 8.91 -15.64 2.13
C THR A 27 8.24 -15.27 0.80
N GLY A 28 8.52 -16.04 -0.25
CA GLY A 28 7.96 -15.85 -1.60
C GLY A 28 8.71 -14.84 -2.49
N ALA A 29 9.65 -14.06 -1.94
CA ALA A 29 10.52 -13.19 -2.73
C ALA A 29 11.84 -13.89 -3.09
N VAL A 30 12.44 -13.48 -4.20
CA VAL A 30 13.74 -13.95 -4.70
C VAL A 30 14.69 -12.77 -4.89
N PRO A 31 16.02 -12.98 -4.87
CA PRO A 31 16.97 -11.91 -5.16
C PRO A 31 16.78 -11.33 -6.57
N LEU A 32 16.88 -10.02 -6.68
CA LEU A 32 17.06 -9.32 -7.95
C LEU A 32 18.54 -9.04 -8.13
N TYR A 33 19.11 -9.62 -9.19
CA TYR A 33 20.51 -9.44 -9.56
C TYR A 33 20.65 -8.26 -10.51
N GLN A 34 21.70 -7.46 -10.33
CA GLN A 34 22.11 -6.43 -11.28
C GLN A 34 23.41 -6.83 -11.98
N TYR A 35 23.41 -6.70 -13.30
CA TYR A 35 24.58 -6.83 -14.14
C TYR A 35 24.84 -5.52 -14.90
N PHE A 36 26.11 -5.23 -15.15
CA PHE A 36 26.57 -4.01 -15.79
C PHE A 36 27.42 -4.31 -17.02
N ARG A 37 27.17 -3.56 -18.09
CA ARG A 37 27.95 -3.62 -19.32
C ARG A 37 28.72 -2.32 -19.53
N GLN A 38 30.05 -2.42 -19.51
CA GLN A 38 30.93 -1.25 -19.44
C GLN A 38 30.89 -0.40 -20.71
N GLU A 39 30.78 -1.00 -21.89
CA GLU A 39 30.84 -0.29 -23.17
C GLU A 39 29.63 0.60 -23.42
N SER A 40 28.44 0.18 -22.97
CA SER A 40 27.18 0.91 -23.15
C SER A 40 26.67 1.61 -21.89
N GLY A 41 27.28 1.34 -20.73
CA GLY A 41 26.77 1.76 -19.42
C GLY A 41 25.44 1.08 -19.04
N ASN A 42 25.03 0.05 -19.78
CA ASN A 42 23.71 -0.56 -19.62
C ASN A 42 23.65 -1.43 -18.36
N ARG A 43 22.46 -1.42 -17.71
CA ARG A 43 22.14 -2.26 -16.56
C ARG A 43 21.08 -3.29 -16.96
N PHE A 44 21.33 -4.54 -16.59
CA PHE A 44 20.41 -5.65 -16.74
C PHE A 44 19.99 -6.15 -15.35
N TYR A 45 18.69 -6.37 -15.17
CA TYR A 45 18.11 -6.84 -13.91
C TYR A 45 17.34 -8.12 -14.17
N THR A 46 17.61 -9.14 -13.36
CA THR A 46 16.97 -10.44 -13.49
C THR A 46 16.89 -11.16 -12.15
N VAL A 47 15.89 -12.03 -12.01
CA VAL A 47 15.79 -12.96 -10.87
C VAL A 47 16.62 -14.23 -11.08
N VAL A 48 17.19 -14.40 -12.27
CA VAL A 48 18.06 -15.54 -12.62
C VAL A 48 19.51 -15.18 -12.36
N HIS A 49 20.20 -16.02 -11.59
CA HIS A 49 21.62 -15.85 -11.32
C HIS A 49 22.46 -16.49 -12.44
N ASP A 50 22.47 -15.84 -13.60
CA ASP A 50 23.32 -16.20 -14.74
C ASP A 50 23.88 -14.93 -15.37
N THR A 51 25.19 -14.91 -15.63
CA THR A 51 25.90 -13.73 -16.13
C THR A 51 25.74 -13.66 -17.66
N PRO A 52 24.98 -12.69 -18.20
CA PRO A 52 24.79 -12.62 -19.64
C PRO A 52 26.08 -12.27 -20.37
N TRP A 53 26.19 -12.73 -21.63
CA TRP A 53 27.37 -12.45 -22.44
C TRP A 53 27.60 -10.93 -22.60
N GLY A 54 28.82 -10.49 -22.32
CA GLY A 54 29.20 -9.08 -22.37
C GLY A 54 28.75 -8.25 -21.15
N TYR A 55 28.19 -8.87 -20.12
CA TYR A 55 27.91 -8.23 -18.84
C TYR A 55 28.85 -8.77 -17.75
N THR A 56 29.02 -7.96 -16.70
CA THR A 56 29.75 -8.32 -15.48
C THR A 56 28.89 -7.98 -14.26
N GLY A 57 29.18 -8.57 -13.10
CA GLY A 57 28.40 -8.35 -11.87
C GLY A 57 27.63 -9.59 -11.43
N GLY A 58 26.42 -9.38 -10.91
CA GLY A 58 25.63 -10.40 -10.20
C GLY A 58 25.37 -10.05 -8.73
N ASP A 59 25.46 -8.77 -8.37
CA ASP A 59 25.16 -8.33 -7.01
C ASP A 59 23.65 -8.33 -6.77
N ILE A 60 23.24 -8.76 -5.57
CA ILE A 60 21.86 -8.65 -5.12
C ILE A 60 21.59 -7.19 -4.78
N VAL A 61 20.68 -6.56 -5.52
CA VAL A 61 20.30 -5.16 -5.30
C VAL A 61 19.07 -5.03 -4.41
N CYS A 62 18.18 -6.02 -4.43
CA CYS A 62 16.98 -6.11 -3.59
C CYS A 62 16.33 -7.51 -3.73
N TYR A 63 15.16 -7.71 -3.12
CA TYR A 63 14.33 -8.90 -3.33
C TYR A 63 12.96 -8.49 -3.89
N VAL A 64 12.45 -9.30 -4.83
CA VAL A 64 11.22 -9.07 -5.60
C VAL A 64 10.41 -10.36 -5.71
N TYR A 65 9.15 -10.27 -6.12
CA TYR A 65 8.36 -11.47 -6.39
C TYR A 65 8.65 -11.98 -7.81
N PRO A 66 8.95 -13.29 -8.00
CA PRO A 66 9.17 -13.85 -9.33
C PRO A 66 7.86 -14.09 -10.09
N ASN A 67 6.72 -14.19 -9.38
CA ASN A 67 5.39 -14.41 -9.93
C ASN A 67 4.41 -13.39 -9.36
N GLN A 68 3.27 -13.20 -10.03
CA GLN A 68 2.24 -12.27 -9.57
C GLN A 68 1.76 -12.65 -8.17
N SER A 69 1.71 -11.65 -7.29
CA SER A 69 1.14 -11.75 -5.95
C SER A 69 0.20 -10.57 -5.69
N VAL A 70 -0.58 -10.66 -4.61
CA VAL A 70 -1.52 -9.62 -4.19
C VAL A 70 -0.80 -8.26 -4.07
N LYS A 71 -1.39 -7.21 -4.66
CA LYS A 71 -0.85 -5.82 -4.67
C LYS A 71 0.56 -5.69 -5.25
N THR A 72 0.87 -6.53 -6.24
CA THR A 72 2.08 -6.38 -7.04
C THR A 72 1.77 -5.82 -8.43
N LEU A 73 2.75 -5.15 -9.03
CA LEU A 73 2.73 -4.70 -10.43
C LEU A 73 3.76 -5.52 -11.21
N PRO A 74 3.41 -5.97 -12.42
CA PRO A 74 4.40 -6.56 -13.32
C PRO A 74 5.41 -5.50 -13.75
N VAL A 75 6.68 -5.90 -13.84
CA VAL A 75 7.73 -5.12 -14.49
C VAL A 75 8.09 -5.80 -15.80
N TYR A 76 7.79 -5.09 -16.88
CA TYR A 76 8.07 -5.52 -18.24
C TYR A 76 9.47 -5.07 -18.64
N GLN A 77 10.21 -5.97 -19.27
CA GLN A 77 11.44 -5.61 -19.95
C GLN A 77 11.15 -5.32 -21.42
N HIS A 78 11.76 -4.24 -21.91
CA HIS A 78 11.94 -4.00 -23.33
C HIS A 78 13.42 -3.91 -23.66
N TYR A 79 13.78 -4.34 -24.87
CA TYR A 79 15.16 -4.39 -25.33
C TYR A 79 15.34 -3.64 -26.64
N LYS A 80 16.43 -2.87 -26.73
CA LYS A 80 16.89 -2.24 -27.96
C LYS A 80 18.28 -2.75 -28.31
N GLY A 81 18.43 -3.35 -29.49
CA GLY A 81 19.74 -3.68 -30.04
C GLY A 81 20.54 -2.45 -30.46
N GLY A 82 21.87 -2.54 -30.46
CA GLY A 82 22.75 -1.45 -30.90
C GLY A 82 24.14 -1.95 -31.25
N ALA A 83 24.84 -1.22 -32.13
CA ALA A 83 26.20 -1.55 -32.57
C ALA A 83 27.23 -1.51 -31.42
N THR A 84 26.97 -0.68 -30.40
CA THR A 84 27.76 -0.59 -29.16
C THR A 84 27.19 -1.48 -28.05
N GLY A 85 26.24 -2.36 -28.39
CA GLY A 85 25.49 -3.28 -27.54
C GLY A 85 24.19 -2.71 -26.98
N GLY A 86 23.32 -3.61 -26.54
CA GLY A 86 21.91 -3.30 -26.32
C GLY A 86 21.58 -2.57 -25.03
N TYR A 87 20.32 -2.13 -24.96
CA TYR A 87 19.76 -1.42 -23.82
C TYR A 87 18.50 -2.12 -23.32
N HIS A 88 18.49 -2.47 -22.04
CA HIS A 88 17.29 -2.90 -21.33
C HIS A 88 16.56 -1.71 -20.70
N PHE A 89 15.24 -1.69 -20.88
CA PHE A 89 14.32 -0.71 -20.31
C PHE A 89 13.26 -1.46 -19.50
N TYR A 90 12.99 -1.00 -18.27
CA TYR A 90 12.07 -1.63 -17.32
C TYR A 90 10.93 -0.67 -16.98
N THR A 91 9.70 -1.14 -17.12
CA THR A 91 8.49 -0.32 -16.97
C THR A 91 7.35 -1.15 -16.41
N ASN A 92 6.38 -0.51 -15.76
CA ASN A 92 5.13 -1.14 -15.34
C ASN A 92 4.02 -0.99 -16.41
N TYR A 93 4.37 -0.50 -17.59
CA TYR A 93 3.49 -0.35 -18.73
C TYR A 93 3.86 -1.32 -19.86
N PRO A 94 2.94 -2.17 -20.35
CA PRO A 94 3.24 -3.16 -21.39
C PRO A 94 3.22 -2.60 -22.82
N GLY A 95 3.00 -1.30 -23.02
CA GLY A 95 2.82 -0.74 -24.36
C GLY A 95 4.12 -0.49 -25.12
N VAL A 96 3.98 -0.01 -26.35
CA VAL A 96 5.10 0.16 -27.28
C VAL A 96 5.98 1.34 -26.85
N HIS A 97 7.28 1.08 -26.78
CA HIS A 97 8.31 2.10 -26.60
C HIS A 97 9.12 2.25 -27.88
N GLU A 98 9.32 3.49 -28.34
CA GLU A 98 9.97 3.76 -29.62
C GLU A 98 11.39 3.16 -29.65
N ASN A 99 11.68 2.34 -30.67
CA ASN A 99 12.95 1.62 -30.85
C ASN A 99 13.25 0.52 -29.82
N TYR A 100 12.27 0.11 -29.00
CA TYR A 100 12.42 -0.97 -28.04
C TYR A 100 11.41 -2.09 -28.33
N GLU A 101 11.89 -3.33 -28.29
CA GLU A 101 11.07 -4.53 -28.45
C GLU A 101 10.64 -5.06 -27.09
N PHE A 102 9.33 -5.26 -26.92
CA PHE A 102 8.79 -5.94 -25.75
C PHE A 102 9.39 -7.35 -25.62
N GLN A 103 9.81 -7.71 -24.41
CA GLN A 103 10.31 -9.05 -24.09
C GLN A 103 9.23 -9.81 -23.33
N ASP A 104 9.25 -9.73 -21.99
CA ASP A 104 8.27 -10.37 -21.11
C ASP A 104 8.25 -9.66 -19.75
N VAL A 105 7.33 -10.08 -18.87
CA VAL A 105 7.36 -9.77 -17.44
C VAL A 105 8.60 -10.42 -16.82
N GLN A 106 9.45 -9.61 -16.19
CA GLN A 106 10.68 -10.12 -15.56
C GLN A 106 10.51 -10.42 -14.08
N PHE A 107 9.73 -9.60 -13.38
CA PHE A 107 9.47 -9.72 -11.95
C PHE A 107 8.31 -8.80 -11.55
N TYR A 108 7.90 -8.90 -10.29
CA TYR A 108 6.79 -8.15 -9.74
C TYR A 108 7.25 -7.30 -8.55
N LEU A 109 6.87 -6.02 -8.57
CA LEU A 109 7.15 -5.04 -7.52
C LEU A 109 5.90 -4.79 -6.69
N LEU A 110 6.07 -4.40 -5.43
CA LEU A 110 4.95 -3.98 -4.60
C LEU A 110 4.40 -2.63 -5.07
N GLN A 111 3.08 -2.49 -5.05
CA GLN A 111 2.41 -1.21 -5.32
C GLN A 111 2.69 -0.15 -4.25
N ASN A 112 2.95 -0.57 -3.00
CA ASN A 112 3.13 0.29 -1.82
C ASN A 112 4.39 -0.10 -1.02
N LYS A 113 4.91 0.81 -0.18
CA LYS A 113 6.24 0.72 0.48
C LYS A 113 6.53 -0.57 1.26
N GLN A 114 5.52 -1.32 1.65
CA GLN A 114 5.68 -2.62 2.29
C GLN A 114 4.54 -3.54 1.84
N PRO A 115 4.80 -4.85 1.71
CA PRO A 115 3.76 -5.80 2.06
C PRO A 115 3.65 -5.74 3.58
N THR A 116 2.43 -5.76 4.08
CA THR A 116 2.20 -5.91 5.52
C THR A 116 3.13 -7.00 6.05
N THR A 117 3.81 -6.75 7.17
CA THR A 117 4.41 -7.84 7.94
C THR A 117 3.32 -8.89 8.12
N ASN A 118 3.53 -10.07 7.55
CA ASN A 118 2.51 -11.09 7.25
C ASN A 118 1.71 -10.73 5.97
N PRO A 119 1.74 -11.55 4.88
CA PRO A 119 0.94 -11.25 3.69
C PRO A 119 -0.50 -10.97 4.13
N LEU A 120 -1.11 -9.89 3.65
CA LEU A 120 -2.56 -9.71 3.74
C LEU A 120 -3.15 -11.06 3.31
N PRO A 121 -3.85 -11.79 4.20
CA PRO A 121 -4.20 -13.15 3.85
C PRO A 121 -5.33 -13.09 2.81
N ASP A 122 -4.91 -13.26 1.56
CA ASP A 122 -5.72 -13.30 0.33
C ASP A 122 -6.43 -11.97 -0.05
N ASP A 123 -7.05 -11.96 -1.24
CA ASP A 123 -7.92 -10.89 -1.78
C ASP A 123 -9.13 -10.54 -0.86
N ASP A 124 -9.25 -11.22 0.27
CA ASP A 124 -10.30 -11.10 1.27
C ASP A 124 -10.07 -9.93 2.25
N TYR A 125 -9.09 -9.06 2.03
CA TYR A 125 -8.93 -7.82 2.79
C TYR A 125 -9.25 -6.59 1.93
N ALA A 126 -9.83 -5.58 2.57
CA ALA A 126 -10.11 -4.28 1.97
C ALA A 126 -9.40 -3.17 2.73
N GLU A 127 -8.89 -2.19 1.99
CA GLU A 127 -8.40 -0.92 2.55
C GLU A 127 -9.56 -0.14 3.16
N VAL A 128 -9.33 0.49 4.31
CA VAL A 128 -10.25 1.47 4.86
C VAL A 128 -9.72 2.86 4.56
N TYR A 129 -10.35 3.53 3.61
CA TYR A 129 -10.03 4.90 3.21
C TYR A 129 -10.70 5.90 4.15
N CYS A 130 -9.96 6.92 4.56
CA CYS A 130 -10.45 8.06 5.30
C CYS A 130 -10.67 9.24 4.34
N TYR A 131 -11.85 9.85 4.43
CA TYR A 131 -12.25 11.03 3.69
C TYR A 131 -12.70 12.12 4.66
N TRP A 132 -12.44 13.38 4.31
CA TRP A 132 -12.77 14.54 5.13
C TRP A 132 -13.71 15.51 4.40
N ASN A 133 -14.81 15.93 5.05
CA ASN A 133 -15.69 16.99 4.56
C ASN A 133 -15.64 18.22 5.46
N PRO A 134 -14.97 19.32 5.04
CA PRO A 134 -14.82 20.51 5.87
C PRO A 134 -16.12 21.31 6.06
N ASN A 135 -17.15 21.10 5.23
CA ASN A 135 -18.39 21.88 5.31
C ASN A 135 -19.30 21.40 6.45
N ILE A 136 -19.23 20.11 6.78
CA ILE A 136 -20.02 19.48 7.85
C ILE A 136 -19.16 18.93 8.98
N ASN A 137 -17.83 19.07 8.87
CA ASN A 137 -16.88 18.64 9.89
C ASN A 137 -16.99 17.14 10.22
N ASP A 138 -16.89 16.31 9.18
CA ASP A 138 -17.08 14.86 9.28
C ASP A 138 -15.95 14.07 8.61
N HIS A 139 -15.45 13.06 9.32
CA HIS A 139 -14.59 12.02 8.77
C HIS A 139 -15.38 10.76 8.39
N TYR A 140 -15.31 10.39 7.12
CA TYR A 140 -15.95 9.19 6.58
C TYR A 140 -14.91 8.10 6.29
N TYR A 141 -15.14 6.90 6.85
CA TYR A 141 -14.31 5.71 6.67
C TYR A 141 -15.05 4.63 5.88
N THR A 142 -14.45 4.19 4.77
CA THR A 142 -15.10 3.27 3.83
C THR A 142 -14.11 2.35 3.13
N THR A 143 -14.59 1.20 2.64
CA THR A 143 -13.79 0.30 1.81
C THR A 143 -13.88 0.57 0.31
N VAL A 144 -14.65 1.59 -0.09
CA VAL A 144 -14.88 1.94 -1.49
C VAL A 144 -14.09 3.18 -1.84
N LYS A 145 -13.05 3.03 -2.66
CA LYS A 145 -12.28 4.17 -3.18
C LYS A 145 -12.99 4.80 -4.36
N LYS A 146 -13.53 6.00 -4.16
CA LYS A 146 -14.10 6.85 -5.21
C LYS A 146 -14.20 8.30 -4.75
N ASP A 147 -14.68 9.17 -5.63
CA ASP A 147 -15.02 10.55 -5.26
C ASP A 147 -16.38 10.58 -4.57
N TYR A 148 -16.43 11.28 -3.44
CA TYR A 148 -17.64 11.52 -2.65
C TYR A 148 -17.92 13.01 -2.64
N TRP A 149 -19.16 13.40 -2.87
CA TRP A 149 -19.53 14.81 -2.96
C TRP A 149 -19.23 15.55 -1.65
N GLY A 150 -18.36 16.57 -1.71
CA GLY A 150 -17.95 17.36 -0.55
C GLY A 150 -16.83 16.75 0.30
N TYR A 151 -16.39 15.53 -0.01
CA TYR A 151 -15.35 14.82 0.73
C TYR A 151 -14.04 14.75 -0.05
N THR A 152 -12.93 14.96 0.64
CA THR A 152 -11.58 14.82 0.08
C THR A 152 -10.89 13.60 0.69
N TYR A 153 -10.29 12.75 -0.14
CA TYR A 153 -9.48 11.62 0.34
C TYR A 153 -8.28 12.13 1.15
N GLU A 154 -8.06 11.55 2.34
CA GLU A 154 -6.91 11.88 3.17
C GLU A 154 -5.86 10.76 3.17
N PHE A 155 -6.20 9.56 3.66
CA PHE A 155 -5.27 8.45 3.83
C PHE A 155 -5.98 7.08 3.93
N VAL A 156 -5.19 6.00 4.01
CA VAL A 156 -5.67 4.66 4.35
C VAL A 156 -5.44 4.40 5.84
N LEU A 157 -6.50 4.13 6.59
CA LEU A 157 -6.43 3.85 8.02
C LEU A 157 -5.77 2.51 8.32
N GLY A 158 -6.12 1.47 7.56
CA GLY A 158 -5.76 0.08 7.81
C GLY A 158 -6.46 -0.86 6.83
N TYR A 159 -6.42 -2.16 7.13
CA TYR A 159 -7.21 -3.16 6.39
C TYR A 159 -8.19 -3.89 7.29
N VAL A 160 -9.40 -4.08 6.79
CA VAL A 160 -10.44 -4.95 7.36
C VAL A 160 -10.59 -6.20 6.52
N SER A 161 -10.96 -7.32 7.13
CA SER A 161 -11.34 -8.50 6.35
C SER A 161 -12.75 -8.34 5.78
N ARG A 162 -13.00 -8.88 4.59
CA ARG A 162 -14.30 -8.94 3.92
C ARG A 162 -15.13 -10.13 4.41
N THR A 163 -14.49 -11.15 4.98
CA THR A 163 -15.14 -12.36 5.52
C THR A 163 -14.85 -12.50 7.01
N GLN A 164 -15.86 -12.88 7.80
CA GLN A 164 -15.65 -13.12 9.23
C GLN A 164 -14.80 -14.37 9.45
N ARG A 165 -13.65 -14.21 10.12
CA ARG A 165 -12.76 -15.31 10.53
C ARG A 165 -12.81 -15.51 12.06
N PRO A 166 -12.32 -16.65 12.59
CA PRO A 166 -12.26 -16.86 14.04
C PRO A 166 -11.55 -15.70 14.76
N GLY A 167 -12.15 -15.20 15.84
CA GLY A 167 -11.64 -14.07 16.61
C GLY A 167 -12.01 -12.68 16.05
N MET A 168 -12.60 -12.60 14.86
CA MET A 168 -13.04 -11.33 14.29
C MET A 168 -14.52 -11.05 14.56
N VAL A 169 -14.82 -9.75 14.70
CA VAL A 169 -16.18 -9.21 14.85
C VAL A 169 -16.45 -8.16 13.76
N PRO A 170 -17.70 -7.97 13.37
CA PRO A 170 -18.06 -6.91 12.42
C PRO A 170 -17.78 -5.51 12.99
N LEU A 171 -17.25 -4.64 12.13
CA LEU A 171 -17.16 -3.20 12.33
C LEU A 171 -18.37 -2.56 11.65
N TYR A 172 -19.27 -1.99 12.44
CA TYR A 172 -20.49 -1.35 11.97
C TYR A 172 -20.27 0.13 11.71
N SER A 173 -20.84 0.64 10.61
CA SER A 173 -20.95 2.08 10.33
C SER A 173 -22.33 2.58 10.78
N TYR A 174 -22.34 3.72 11.44
CA TYR A 174 -23.54 4.45 11.81
C TYR A 174 -23.38 5.92 11.45
N TYR A 175 -24.46 6.54 11.00
CA TYR A 175 -24.46 7.91 10.52
C TYR A 175 -25.58 8.72 11.15
N LYS A 176 -25.26 9.91 11.66
CA LYS A 176 -26.24 10.89 12.13
C LYS A 176 -26.42 11.96 11.05
N SER A 177 -27.67 12.22 10.68
CA SER A 177 -28.04 13.04 9.51
C SER A 177 -27.21 14.32 9.40
N ALA A 178 -26.37 14.37 8.37
CA ALA A 178 -25.55 15.48 7.89
C ALA A 178 -24.25 15.78 8.64
N ASP A 179 -23.94 15.15 9.78
CA ASP A 179 -22.91 15.71 10.67
C ASP A 179 -21.87 14.72 11.21
N ASN A 180 -22.13 13.40 11.27
CA ASN A 180 -21.17 12.48 11.92
C ASN A 180 -21.31 11.01 11.53
N HIS A 181 -20.19 10.38 11.17
CA HIS A 181 -20.03 8.94 11.15
C HIS A 181 -19.35 8.43 12.43
N PHE A 182 -19.83 7.32 12.96
CA PHE A 182 -19.09 6.58 13.98
C PHE A 182 -19.05 5.08 13.68
N TYR A 183 -18.00 4.44 14.19
CA TYR A 183 -17.66 3.06 13.90
C TYR A 183 -17.50 2.26 15.19
N THR A 184 -18.19 1.13 15.29
CA THR A 184 -18.25 0.33 16.51
C THR A 184 -18.30 -1.17 16.22
N VAL A 185 -17.84 -1.97 17.16
CA VAL A 185 -18.01 -3.43 17.14
C VAL A 185 -19.30 -3.89 17.84
N GLN A 186 -20.04 -2.96 18.45
CA GLN A 186 -21.31 -3.24 19.14
C GLN A 186 -22.50 -2.91 18.23
N LYS A 187 -23.32 -3.92 17.93
CA LYS A 187 -24.56 -3.72 17.18
C LYS A 187 -25.69 -3.35 18.13
N GLN A 188 -26.23 -2.14 18.02
CA GLN A 188 -27.38 -1.69 18.79
C GLN A 188 -27.98 -0.44 18.15
N ASP A 189 -29.16 -0.04 18.62
CA ASP A 189 -29.75 1.23 18.22
C ASP A 189 -29.13 2.36 19.02
N TYR A 190 -28.54 3.32 18.30
CA TYR A 190 -27.96 4.52 18.89
C TYR A 190 -28.91 5.69 18.62
N TRP A 191 -29.29 6.39 19.68
CA TRP A 191 -30.20 7.53 19.56
C TRP A 191 -29.67 8.54 18.53
N SER A 192 -30.48 8.89 17.54
CA SER A 192 -30.17 9.78 16.41
C SER A 192 -29.18 9.28 15.35
N TYR A 193 -28.71 8.03 15.42
CA TYR A 193 -27.84 7.45 14.39
C TYR A 193 -28.57 6.37 13.60
N LEU A 194 -28.39 6.39 12.29
CA LEU A 194 -28.87 5.37 11.35
C LEU A 194 -27.78 4.33 11.14
N TYR A 195 -28.15 3.05 11.20
CA TYR A 195 -27.26 1.96 10.84
C TYR A 195 -27.04 1.91 9.33
N GLU A 196 -25.79 1.96 8.88
CA GLU A 196 -25.45 1.96 7.45
C GLU A 196 -24.92 0.63 6.92
N GLY A 197 -24.46 -0.26 7.79
CA GLY A 197 -23.94 -1.57 7.39
C GLY A 197 -22.67 -2.00 8.11
N ILE A 198 -22.04 -3.03 7.56
CA ILE A 198 -20.74 -3.55 8.01
C ILE A 198 -19.67 -3.01 7.06
N VAL A 199 -18.65 -2.35 7.60
CA VAL A 199 -17.46 -1.87 6.86
C VAL A 199 -16.53 -3.04 6.55
N GLY A 200 -16.40 -3.97 7.50
CA GLY A 200 -15.62 -5.19 7.40
C GLY A 200 -15.49 -5.87 8.77
N TYR A 201 -14.54 -6.79 8.90
CA TYR A 201 -14.30 -7.54 10.13
C TYR A 201 -12.93 -7.19 10.74
N VAL A 202 -12.94 -6.96 12.05
CA VAL A 202 -11.81 -6.48 12.88
C VAL A 202 -11.62 -7.35 14.12
N TYR A 203 -10.51 -7.20 14.82
CA TYR A 203 -10.28 -7.86 16.12
C TYR A 203 -10.61 -6.92 17.28
N THR A 204 -11.01 -7.47 18.42
CA THR A 204 -11.21 -6.72 19.68
C THR A 204 -9.98 -6.75 20.58
N THR A 205 -9.02 -7.63 20.29
CA THR A 205 -7.73 -7.78 20.99
C THR A 205 -6.58 -7.62 20.00
N ALA A 206 -5.39 -7.30 20.51
CA ALA A 206 -4.19 -7.22 19.70
C ALA A 206 -3.78 -8.63 19.21
N GLU A 207 -3.76 -8.81 17.89
CA GLU A 207 -3.29 -10.01 17.22
C GLU A 207 -2.02 -9.73 16.40
N SER A 208 -1.30 -10.78 16.01
CA SER A 208 -0.10 -10.65 15.17
C SER A 208 -0.38 -9.90 13.86
N GLY A 209 0.36 -8.82 13.60
CA GLY A 209 0.21 -7.97 12.40
C GLY A 209 -0.92 -6.95 12.47
N THR A 210 -1.61 -6.83 13.61
CA THR A 210 -2.64 -5.81 13.83
C THR A 210 -2.11 -4.57 14.53
N VAL A 211 -2.80 -3.46 14.35
CA VAL A 211 -2.58 -2.19 15.04
C VAL A 211 -3.87 -1.73 15.70
N GLY A 212 -3.78 -1.14 16.89
CA GLY A 212 -4.93 -0.56 17.59
C GLY A 212 -5.39 0.72 16.92
N VAL A 213 -6.70 0.85 16.73
CA VAL A 213 -7.34 2.07 16.19
C VAL A 213 -7.93 2.87 17.34
N TYR A 214 -7.41 4.07 17.52
CA TYR A 214 -7.88 5.05 18.50
C TYR A 214 -9.02 5.85 17.92
N SER A 215 -10.06 6.09 18.73
CA SER A 215 -11.11 7.07 18.44
C SER A 215 -10.79 8.37 19.15
N TYR A 216 -11.03 9.48 18.46
CA TYR A 216 -10.91 10.83 18.95
C TYR A 216 -12.25 11.51 18.71
N TYR A 217 -12.87 12.08 19.74
CA TYR A 217 -14.18 12.73 19.64
C TYR A 217 -14.06 14.24 19.88
N ASN A 218 -14.64 15.04 18.99
CA ASN A 218 -14.79 16.48 19.15
C ASN A 218 -16.24 16.81 19.48
N ASP A 219 -16.50 17.30 20.71
CA ASP A 219 -17.87 17.58 21.16
C ASP A 219 -18.47 18.87 20.57
N TYR A 220 -17.64 19.80 20.11
CA TYR A 220 -18.12 21.03 19.49
C TYR A 220 -18.65 20.77 18.08
N SER A 221 -17.96 19.95 17.29
CA SER A 221 -18.37 19.59 15.94
C SER A 221 -19.15 18.29 15.84
N VAL A 222 -19.16 17.50 16.92
CA VAL A 222 -19.73 16.16 16.96
C VAL A 222 -19.06 15.28 15.90
N ASP A 223 -17.73 15.24 15.83
CA ASP A 223 -16.96 14.41 14.88
C ASP A 223 -16.20 13.28 15.59
N HIS A 224 -16.16 12.10 14.96
CA HIS A 224 -15.23 11.03 15.35
C HIS A 224 -14.12 10.85 14.32
N TYR A 225 -12.89 11.06 14.77
CA TYR A 225 -11.70 10.82 14.00
C TYR A 225 -10.98 9.57 14.49
N TYR A 226 -10.58 8.69 13.57
CA TYR A 226 -9.91 7.42 13.85
C TYR A 226 -8.48 7.43 13.31
N LYS A 227 -7.52 7.04 14.16
CA LYS A 227 -6.11 6.86 13.76
C LYS A 227 -5.48 5.63 14.39
N THR A 228 -4.45 5.10 13.74
CA THR A 228 -3.60 4.03 14.27
C THR A 228 -2.46 4.54 15.17
N SER A 229 -2.23 5.86 15.21
CA SER A 229 -1.27 6.52 16.08
C SER A 229 -1.95 7.11 17.32
N ASN A 230 -1.35 6.91 18.49
CA ASN A 230 -1.77 7.59 19.72
C ASN A 230 -1.11 8.98 19.80
N THR A 231 -1.88 10.04 19.54
CA THR A 231 -1.38 11.42 19.47
C THR A 231 -2.42 12.39 20.03
N THR A 232 -1.98 13.51 20.60
CA THR A 232 -2.89 14.59 20.97
C THR A 232 -3.35 15.34 19.72
N ILE A 233 -4.67 15.50 19.55
CA ILE A 233 -5.27 16.24 18.45
C ILE A 233 -6.02 17.44 19.05
N PRO A 234 -5.66 18.69 18.69
CA PRO A 234 -6.34 19.87 19.22
C PRO A 234 -7.85 19.81 19.00
N GLY A 235 -8.63 19.99 20.07
CA GLY A 235 -10.09 19.97 20.03
C GLY A 235 -10.74 18.58 20.13
N TYR A 236 -9.95 17.49 20.16
CA TYR A 236 -10.48 16.14 20.29
C TYR A 236 -10.07 15.48 21.61
N ALA A 237 -11.03 14.80 22.24
CA ALA A 237 -10.79 13.90 23.36
C ALA A 237 -10.42 12.50 22.84
N ASN A 238 -9.30 11.95 23.30
CA ASN A 238 -8.91 10.57 22.99
C ASN A 238 -9.76 9.60 23.80
N GLU A 239 -10.53 8.75 23.12
CA GLU A 239 -11.44 7.78 23.72
C GLU A 239 -10.84 6.37 23.82
N GLY A 240 -9.54 6.23 23.54
CA GLY A 240 -8.80 4.98 23.55
C GLY A 240 -9.00 4.11 22.31
N ILE A 241 -8.44 2.90 22.37
CA ILE A 241 -8.53 1.91 21.31
C ILE A 241 -9.94 1.34 21.25
N LYS A 242 -10.58 1.36 20.07
CA LYS A 242 -11.93 0.80 19.85
C LYS A 242 -11.88 -0.60 19.22
N PHE A 243 -10.88 -0.87 18.39
CA PHE A 243 -10.67 -2.16 17.72
C PHE A 243 -9.24 -2.27 17.20
N TYR A 244 -8.86 -3.45 16.72
CA TYR A 244 -7.59 -3.74 16.09
C TYR A 244 -7.82 -4.19 14.64
N MET A 245 -7.02 -3.67 13.72
CA MET A 245 -7.12 -4.01 12.30
C MET A 245 -5.74 -4.28 11.72
N MET A 246 -5.66 -4.91 10.55
CA MET A 246 -4.36 -5.17 9.93
C MET A 246 -3.68 -3.84 9.60
N GLN A 247 -2.41 -3.72 9.98
CA GLN A 247 -1.69 -2.46 9.89
C GLN A 247 -1.46 -2.04 8.43
N TYR A 248 -1.75 -0.76 8.13
CA TYR A 248 -1.29 -0.11 6.91
C TYR A 248 0.09 0.52 7.17
N ASN A 249 1.10 0.05 6.43
CA ASN A 249 2.47 0.57 6.54
C ASN A 249 2.73 1.58 5.41
N TYR A 250 3.01 2.83 5.79
CA TYR A 250 3.27 3.97 4.90
C TYR A 250 4.64 3.93 4.21
#